data_AF-A0A6S9S1I1-F1
#
_entry.id   AF-A0A6S9S1I1-F1
#
_cell.length_a   1.000
_cell.length_b   1.000
_cell.length_c   1.000
_cell.angle_alpha   90.00
_cell.angle_beta   90.00
_cell.angle_gamma   90.00
#
_symmetry.space_group_name_H-M   'P 1'
#
loop_
_entity.id
_entity.type
_entity.pdbx_description
1 polymer ?
#
loop_
_entity_poly.entity_id
_entity_poly.type
_entity_poly.pdbx_seq_one_letter_code
_entity_poly.pdbx_strand_id
1 'polypeptide(L)'
;MQLTYWPPNGAITDFSVVLDGVELGVSVTRAFDFATGALSSVNAEALLRKKLGGVLRSSATSCQDWRKQLLHIWCQSRADVVTLQHAYALLPIEIVADTVVIFTLCRGLHELFAEKQSKQPQRTANKTKGSKDAEHLRILAESDPFFRVQAPRALGG
;
A
#
# COMPACT_ATOMS: atom_id res chain seq x y z
N MET A 1 -22.74 -2.90 -2.00
CA MET A 1 -22.23 -4.22 -1.57
C MET A 1 -20.80 -4.01 -1.09
N GLN A 2 -20.41 -4.55 0.07
CA GLN A 2 -19.07 -4.35 0.64
C GLN A 2 -18.16 -5.53 0.26
N LEU A 3 -16.95 -5.22 -0.18
CA LEU A 3 -15.94 -6.23 -0.51
C LEU A 3 -15.34 -6.84 0.76
N THR A 4 -15.23 -8.16 0.78
CA THR A 4 -14.73 -8.94 1.91
C THR A 4 -13.41 -9.62 1.57
N TYR A 5 -12.51 -9.71 2.56
CA TYR A 5 -11.15 -10.22 2.39
C TYR A 5 -10.75 -11.12 3.56
N TRP A 6 -9.94 -12.14 3.27
CA TRP A 6 -9.32 -13.02 4.25
C TRP A 6 -7.90 -13.43 3.79
N PRO A 7 -6.87 -13.30 4.64
CA PRO A 7 -6.87 -12.71 5.99
C PRO A 7 -7.17 -11.19 5.98
N PRO A 8 -7.66 -10.63 7.11
CA PRO A 8 -7.94 -9.20 7.20
C PRO A 8 -6.66 -8.36 7.21
N ASN A 9 -6.77 -7.09 6.81
CA ASN A 9 -5.69 -6.08 6.75
C ASN A 9 -4.67 -6.24 5.60
N GLY A 10 -5.06 -6.94 4.52
CA GLY A 10 -4.28 -7.06 3.29
C GLY A 10 -4.42 -5.88 2.31
N ALA A 11 -3.94 -6.08 1.08
CA ALA A 11 -4.24 -5.17 -0.01
C ALA A 11 -5.73 -5.26 -0.37
N ILE A 12 -6.37 -4.12 -0.57
CA ILE A 12 -7.80 -4.04 -0.89
C ILE A 12 -8.01 -3.41 -2.27
N THR A 13 -9.05 -3.86 -2.93
CA THR A 13 -9.65 -3.27 -4.14
C THR A 13 -10.73 -2.28 -3.72
N ASP A 14 -10.87 -1.17 -4.45
CA ASP A 14 -11.76 -0.07 -4.07
C ASP A 14 -13.24 -0.43 -4.23
N PHE A 15 -13.63 -1.03 -5.35
CA PHE A 15 -15.00 -1.46 -5.61
C PHE A 15 -15.06 -2.59 -6.65
N SER A 16 -16.23 -3.22 -6.83
CA SER A 16 -16.48 -4.14 -7.94
C SER A 16 -17.55 -3.61 -8.89
N VAL A 17 -17.48 -4.05 -10.14
CA VAL A 17 -18.46 -3.75 -11.19
C VAL A 17 -18.85 -5.03 -11.93
N VAL A 18 -20.05 -5.03 -12.52
CA VAL A 18 -20.48 -6.11 -13.42
C VAL A 18 -20.51 -5.57 -14.84
N LEU A 19 -19.74 -6.18 -15.73
CA LEU A 19 -19.72 -5.89 -17.17
C LEU A 19 -20.08 -7.17 -17.91
N ASP A 20 -21.15 -7.14 -18.70
CA ASP A 20 -21.65 -8.29 -19.47
C ASP A 20 -21.82 -9.57 -18.63
N GLY A 21 -22.29 -9.42 -17.39
CA GLY A 21 -22.49 -10.53 -16.45
C GLY A 21 -21.21 -11.04 -15.78
N VAL A 22 -20.05 -10.43 -16.04
CA VAL A 22 -18.78 -10.75 -15.38
C VAL A 22 -18.50 -9.73 -14.27
N GLU A 23 -18.28 -10.21 -13.04
CA GLU A 23 -17.85 -9.36 -11.94
C GLU A 23 -16.33 -9.12 -11.98
N LEU A 24 -15.94 -7.84 -11.87
CA LEU A 24 -14.56 -7.39 -11.90
C LEU A 24 -14.26 -6.52 -10.67
N GLY A 25 -13.11 -6.74 -10.05
CA GLY A 25 -12.57 -5.83 -9.06
C GLY A 25 -11.92 -4.62 -9.73
N VAL A 26 -12.13 -3.42 -9.18
CA VAL A 26 -11.60 -2.15 -9.70
C VAL A 26 -10.79 -1.45 -8.63
N SER A 27 -9.50 -1.26 -8.91
CA SER A 27 -8.61 -0.42 -8.13
C SER A 27 -8.40 0.90 -8.84
N VAL A 28 -8.45 2.02 -8.10
CA VAL A 28 -8.27 3.37 -8.64
C VAL A 28 -6.99 4.01 -8.10
N THR A 29 -6.37 4.85 -8.93
CA THR A 29 -5.26 5.69 -8.49
C THR A 29 -5.08 6.91 -9.38
N ARG A 30 -4.29 7.87 -8.91
CA ARG A 30 -3.95 9.10 -9.61
C ARG A 30 -2.50 9.01 -10.05
N ALA A 31 -2.23 9.35 -11.31
CA ALA A 31 -0.90 9.55 -11.85
C ALA A 31 -0.41 10.94 -11.42
N PHE A 32 0.13 11.02 -10.21
CA PHE A 32 0.51 12.29 -9.62
C PHE A 32 1.76 12.14 -8.76
N ASP A 33 2.68 13.08 -8.91
CA ASP A 33 3.82 13.24 -8.02
C ASP A 33 3.52 14.41 -7.07
N PHE A 34 3.38 14.10 -5.79
CA PHE A 34 3.06 15.13 -4.77
C PHE A 34 4.21 16.10 -4.49
N ALA A 35 5.45 15.76 -4.87
CA ALA A 35 6.60 16.63 -4.63
C ALA A 35 6.81 17.64 -5.76
N THR A 36 6.64 17.20 -7.00
CA THR A 36 6.99 17.99 -8.19
C THR A 36 5.79 18.35 -9.07
N GLY A 37 4.64 17.71 -8.85
CA GLY A 37 3.43 17.86 -9.66
C GLY A 37 3.48 17.12 -11.00
N ALA A 38 4.66 16.72 -11.50
CA ALA A 38 4.82 16.01 -12.77
C ALA A 38 5.35 14.59 -12.55
N LEU A 39 4.78 13.60 -13.26
CA LEU A 39 5.18 12.22 -13.04
C LEU A 39 6.51 11.89 -13.74
N SER A 40 7.55 11.61 -12.97
CA SER A 40 8.81 11.09 -13.49
C SER A 40 8.71 9.61 -13.90
N SER A 41 9.59 9.14 -14.79
CA SER A 41 9.64 7.73 -15.21
C SER A 41 9.86 6.77 -14.04
N VAL A 42 10.76 7.13 -13.12
CA VAL A 42 11.05 6.33 -11.90
C VAL A 42 9.81 6.25 -11.02
N ASN A 43 9.11 7.37 -10.82
CA ASN A 43 7.90 7.40 -10.00
C ASN A 43 6.72 6.69 -10.69
N ALA A 44 6.63 6.73 -12.02
CA ALA A 44 5.64 5.98 -12.79
C ALA A 44 5.84 4.47 -12.64
N GLU A 45 7.08 3.98 -12.78
CA GLU A 45 7.40 2.57 -12.59
C GLU A 45 7.09 2.12 -11.15
N ALA A 46 7.54 2.91 -10.16
CA ALA A 46 7.27 2.62 -8.75
C ALA A 46 5.76 2.60 -8.44
N LEU A 47 4.99 3.54 -9.01
CA LEU A 47 3.53 3.60 -8.88
C LEU A 47 2.88 2.34 -9.45
N LEU A 48 3.23 1.96 -10.68
CA LEU A 48 2.65 0.78 -11.34
C LEU A 48 3.02 -0.52 -10.61
N ARG A 49 4.29 -0.73 -10.26
CA ARG A 49 4.72 -1.92 -9.49
C ARG A 49 3.96 -2.04 -8.18
N LYS A 50 3.83 -0.94 -7.45
CA LYS A 50 3.10 -0.90 -6.18
C LYS A 50 1.62 -1.25 -6.38
N LYS A 51 0.98 -0.64 -7.38
CA LYS A 51 -0.46 -0.78 -7.60
C LYS A 51 -0.84 -2.14 -8.19
N LEU A 52 -0.14 -2.59 -9.23
CA LEU A 52 -0.35 -3.92 -9.81
C LEU A 52 -0.03 -5.04 -8.82
N GLY A 53 1.07 -4.92 -8.06
CA GLY A 53 1.34 -5.86 -6.98
C GLY A 53 0.26 -5.85 -5.88
N GLY A 54 -0.35 -4.70 -5.62
CA GLY A 54 -1.51 -4.58 -4.74
C GLY A 54 -2.74 -5.30 -5.29
N VAL A 55 -3.04 -5.14 -6.58
CA VAL A 55 -4.12 -5.83 -7.28
C VAL A 55 -3.94 -7.35 -7.17
N LEU A 56 -2.76 -7.88 -7.51
CA LEU A 56 -2.49 -9.32 -7.41
C LEU A 56 -2.68 -9.87 -5.99
N ARG A 57 -2.19 -9.14 -4.97
CA ARG A 57 -2.41 -9.53 -3.57
C ARG A 57 -3.88 -9.49 -3.19
N SER A 58 -4.60 -8.45 -3.60
CA SER A 58 -6.03 -8.31 -3.32
C SER A 58 -6.86 -9.41 -3.99
N SER A 59 -6.51 -9.84 -5.21
CA SER A 59 -7.12 -10.99 -5.88
C SER A 59 -6.99 -12.25 -5.04
N ALA A 60 -5.78 -12.49 -4.51
CA ALA A 60 -5.48 -13.71 -3.74
C ALA A 60 -6.18 -13.76 -2.37
N THR A 61 -6.56 -12.61 -1.81
CA THR A 61 -7.18 -12.51 -0.48
C THR A 61 -8.66 -12.14 -0.53
N SER A 62 -9.20 -11.80 -1.70
CA SER A 62 -10.61 -11.44 -1.86
C SER A 62 -11.48 -12.66 -1.67
N CYS A 63 -12.62 -12.50 -1.00
CA CYS A 63 -13.66 -13.52 -0.95
C CYS A 63 -14.62 -13.44 -2.15
N GLN A 64 -14.33 -12.57 -3.12
CA GLN A 64 -15.06 -12.45 -4.39
C GLN A 64 -14.41 -13.33 -5.47
N ASP A 65 -15.21 -13.82 -6.42
CA ASP A 65 -14.75 -14.67 -7.52
C ASP A 65 -14.40 -13.86 -8.79
N TRP A 66 -13.54 -12.85 -8.65
CA TRP A 66 -13.14 -12.03 -9.80
C TRP A 66 -12.18 -12.80 -10.72
N ARG A 67 -12.59 -12.98 -11.97
CA ARG A 67 -11.72 -13.60 -12.99
C ARG A 67 -10.60 -12.68 -13.47
N LYS A 68 -10.83 -11.37 -13.44
CA LYS A 68 -9.87 -10.32 -13.78
C LYS A 68 -10.13 -9.09 -12.92
N GLN A 69 -9.10 -8.25 -12.80
CA GLN A 69 -9.24 -6.93 -12.16
C GLN A 69 -8.87 -5.81 -13.12
N LEU A 70 -9.37 -4.61 -12.80
CA LEU A 70 -9.06 -3.36 -13.48
C LEU A 70 -8.19 -2.49 -12.57
N LEU A 71 -7.15 -1.89 -13.14
CA LEU A 71 -6.44 -0.78 -12.52
C LEU A 71 -6.72 0.49 -13.33
N HIS A 72 -7.52 1.39 -12.77
CA HIS A 72 -7.86 2.66 -13.40
C HIS A 72 -6.97 3.79 -12.86
N ILE A 73 -6.22 4.42 -13.76
CA ILE A 73 -5.28 5.49 -13.42
C ILE A 73 -5.73 6.81 -14.06
N TRP A 74 -5.97 7.81 -13.23
CA TRP A 74 -6.37 9.15 -13.64
C TRP A 74 -5.15 10.01 -13.87
N CYS A 75 -5.04 10.60 -15.05
CA CYS A 75 -3.88 11.36 -15.50
C CYS A 75 -4.27 12.82 -15.75
N GLN A 76 -3.42 13.76 -15.33
CA GLN A 76 -3.67 15.19 -15.53
C GLN A 76 -3.17 15.70 -16.89
N SER A 77 -2.16 15.04 -17.47
CA SER A 77 -1.53 15.48 -18.72
C SER A 77 -1.27 14.32 -19.67
N ARG A 78 -1.12 14.62 -20.97
CA ARG A 78 -0.69 13.63 -21.96
C ARG A 78 0.72 13.12 -21.69
N ALA A 79 1.59 13.96 -21.12
CA ALA A 79 2.94 13.55 -20.75
C ALA A 79 2.91 12.43 -19.70
N ASP A 80 2.06 12.54 -18.67
CA ASP A 80 1.93 11.50 -17.64
C ASP A 80 1.45 10.16 -18.24
N VAL A 81 0.51 10.22 -19.19
CA VAL A 81 0.02 9.02 -19.91
C VAL A 81 1.17 8.35 -20.68
N VAL A 82 1.95 9.12 -21.44
CA VAL A 82 3.09 8.59 -22.20
C VAL A 82 4.14 7.99 -21.26
N THR A 83 4.46 8.67 -20.17
CA THR A 83 5.39 8.17 -19.15
C THR A 83 4.91 6.84 -18.54
N LEU A 84 3.62 6.73 -18.21
CA LEU A 84 3.03 5.49 -17.70
C LEU A 84 3.03 4.36 -18.73
N GLN A 85 2.74 4.66 -20.00
CA GLN A 85 2.80 3.67 -21.08
C GLN A 85 4.20 3.10 -21.24
N HIS A 86 5.23 3.96 -21.23
CA HIS A 86 6.62 3.52 -21.29
C HIS A 86 6.99 2.69 -20.06
N ALA A 87 6.63 3.14 -18.86
CA ALA A 87 6.88 2.38 -17.63
C ALA A 87 6.19 1.01 -17.64
N TYR A 88 4.94 0.95 -18.10
CA TYR A 88 4.16 -0.29 -18.21
C TYR A 88 4.81 -1.29 -19.18
N ALA A 89 5.33 -0.82 -20.32
CA ALA A 89 6.00 -1.67 -21.30
C ALA A 89 7.29 -2.34 -20.77
N LEU A 90 7.88 -1.78 -19.70
CA LEU A 90 9.08 -2.33 -19.04
C LEU A 90 8.73 -3.28 -17.90
N LEU A 91 7.45 -3.41 -17.52
CA LEU A 91 7.05 -4.32 -16.46
C LEU A 91 7.01 -5.77 -16.95
N PRO A 92 7.39 -6.72 -16.09
CA PRO A 92 7.41 -8.10 -16.46
C PRO A 92 5.97 -8.67 -16.52
N ILE A 93 5.77 -9.65 -17.40
CA ILE A 93 4.44 -10.16 -17.78
C ILE A 93 3.65 -10.70 -16.57
N GLU A 94 4.32 -11.29 -15.59
CA GLU A 94 3.72 -11.84 -14.38
C GLU A 94 3.04 -10.79 -13.51
N ILE A 95 3.40 -9.51 -13.64
CA ILE A 95 2.78 -8.42 -12.90
C ILE A 95 1.52 -7.91 -13.61
N VAL A 96 1.46 -8.02 -14.94
CA VAL A 96 0.43 -7.35 -15.76
C VAL A 96 -0.60 -8.31 -16.37
N ALA A 97 -0.33 -9.61 -16.46
CA ALA A 97 -1.15 -10.58 -17.22
C ALA A 97 -2.64 -10.61 -16.81
N ASP A 98 -2.91 -10.49 -15.51
CA ASP A 98 -4.27 -10.65 -14.95
C ASP A 98 -4.99 -9.32 -14.67
N THR A 99 -4.38 -8.19 -15.05
CA THR A 99 -4.93 -6.86 -14.79
C THR A 99 -5.05 -6.06 -16.07
N VAL A 100 -6.25 -5.56 -16.36
CA VAL A 100 -6.43 -4.56 -17.43
C VAL A 100 -6.17 -3.18 -16.85
N VAL A 101 -5.20 -2.47 -17.41
CA VAL A 101 -4.84 -1.12 -16.98
C VAL A 101 -5.51 -0.10 -17.89
N ILE A 102 -6.25 0.84 -17.29
CA ILE A 102 -6.95 1.92 -17.99
C ILE A 102 -6.30 3.24 -17.61
N PHE A 103 -5.78 3.97 -18.61
CA PHE A 103 -5.32 5.34 -18.43
C PHE A 103 -6.41 6.30 -18.90
N THR A 104 -6.86 7.21 -18.03
CA THR A 104 -7.84 8.24 -18.38
C THR A 104 -7.24 9.61 -18.20
N LEU A 105 -7.16 10.36 -19.30
CA LEU A 105 -6.76 11.76 -19.27
C LEU A 105 -7.94 12.62 -18.81
N CYS A 106 -7.82 13.19 -17.63
CA CYS A 106 -8.80 14.10 -17.03
C CYS A 106 -8.50 15.54 -17.49
N ARG A 107 -9.50 16.23 -18.06
CA ARG A 107 -9.39 17.65 -18.45
C ARG A 107 -10.33 18.49 -17.57
N GLY A 108 -9.81 19.59 -17.03
CA GLY A 108 -10.62 20.52 -16.24
C GLY A 108 -11.09 19.99 -14.88
N LEU A 109 -10.41 18.97 -14.33
CA LEU A 109 -10.72 18.35 -13.04
C LEU A 109 -9.57 18.59 -12.05
N HIS A 110 -9.34 19.85 -11.69
CA HIS A 110 -8.21 20.23 -10.84
C HIS A 110 -8.30 19.61 -9.44
N GLU A 111 -9.51 19.44 -8.92
CA GLU A 111 -9.83 18.88 -7.60
C GLU A 111 -9.23 17.49 -7.40
N LEU A 112 -9.07 16.73 -8.49
CA LEU A 112 -8.46 15.40 -8.46
C LEU A 112 -6.95 15.46 -8.18
N PHE A 113 -6.30 16.56 -8.51
CA PHE A 113 -4.84 16.73 -8.46
C PHE A 113 -4.38 17.87 -7.54
N ALA A 114 -5.31 18.61 -6.92
CA ALA A 114 -5.04 19.81 -6.13
C ALA A 114 -4.87 19.57 -4.62
N GLU A 115 -4.92 18.32 -4.18
CA GLU A 115 -4.92 17.99 -2.75
C GLU A 115 -3.58 18.39 -2.10
N LYS A 116 -3.58 19.54 -1.42
CA LYS A 116 -2.47 19.98 -0.58
C LYS A 116 -2.31 18.97 0.54
N GLN A 117 -1.10 18.44 0.72
CA GLN A 117 -0.78 17.65 1.91
C GLN A 117 -1.28 18.40 3.14
N SER A 118 -2.20 17.81 3.91
CA SER A 118 -2.17 18.04 5.35
C SER A 118 -0.75 17.72 5.75
N LYS A 119 -0.06 18.64 6.44
CA LYS A 119 1.30 18.41 6.93
C LYS A 119 1.28 17.10 7.71
N GLN A 120 1.63 15.98 7.07
CA GLN A 120 1.86 14.76 7.81
C GLN A 120 3.07 15.10 8.68
N PRO A 121 3.00 14.93 10.01
CA PRO A 121 4.20 15.03 10.82
C PRO A 121 5.23 14.12 10.15
N GLN A 122 6.41 14.66 9.86
CA GLN A 122 7.55 13.87 9.35
C GLN A 122 7.51 12.52 10.06
N ARG A 123 7.40 11.43 9.30
CA ARG A 123 7.59 10.09 9.85
C ARG A 123 8.99 10.09 10.43
N THR A 124 9.10 10.37 11.72
CA THR A 124 10.24 9.99 12.52
C THR A 124 10.43 8.51 12.23
N ALA A 125 11.67 8.13 11.92
CA ALA A 125 12.02 6.74 11.63
C ALA A 125 11.26 5.83 12.61
N ASN A 126 10.42 4.93 12.07
CA ASN A 126 9.59 4.05 12.87
C ASN A 126 10.46 3.45 13.97
N LYS A 127 10.27 3.87 15.23
CA LYS A 127 10.75 3.11 16.38
C LYS A 127 10.18 1.71 16.19
N THR A 128 11.05 0.71 16.08
CA THR A 128 10.66 -0.67 15.85
C THR A 128 9.53 -1.02 16.81
N LYS A 129 8.38 -1.39 16.24
CA LYS A 129 7.17 -1.75 17.00
C LYS A 129 7.57 -2.91 17.93
N GLY A 130 7.76 -2.62 19.21
CA GLY A 130 8.31 -3.56 20.19
C GLY A 130 9.58 -3.12 20.94
N SER A 131 10.14 -1.93 20.69
CA SER A 131 11.19 -1.38 21.57
C SER A 131 10.60 -1.04 22.94
N LYS A 132 10.68 -1.97 23.88
CA LYS A 132 10.37 -1.72 25.29
C LYS A 132 11.39 -0.72 25.82
N ASP A 133 10.93 0.35 26.46
CA ASP A 133 11.80 1.31 27.12
C ASP A 133 12.47 0.68 28.35
N ALA A 134 13.53 1.32 28.85
CA ALA A 134 14.32 0.81 29.97
C ALA A 134 13.46 0.59 31.23
N GLU A 135 12.40 1.37 31.40
CA GLU A 135 11.45 1.22 32.50
C GLU A 135 10.61 -0.06 32.36
N HIS A 136 10.05 -0.33 31.18
CA HIS A 136 9.32 -1.57 30.92
C HIS A 136 10.22 -2.81 31.04
N LEU A 137 11.50 -2.71 30.66
CA LEU A 137 12.47 -3.80 30.88
C LEU A 137 12.76 -4.04 32.37
N ARG A 138 12.80 -2.99 33.21
CA ARG A 138 12.95 -3.13 34.67
C ARG A 138 11.72 -3.78 35.29
N ILE A 139 10.52 -3.36 34.91
CA ILE A 139 9.27 -3.96 35.40
C ILE A 139 9.21 -5.45 35.05
N LEU A 140 9.63 -5.83 33.84
CA LEU A 140 9.69 -7.25 33.45
C LEU A 140 10.68 -8.04 34.30
N ALA A 141 11.88 -7.49 34.54
CA ALA A 141 12.89 -8.14 35.39
C ALA A 141 12.41 -8.28 36.85
N GLU A 142 11.73 -7.27 37.40
CA GLU A 142 11.18 -7.31 38.75
C GLU A 142 9.98 -8.25 38.88
N SER A 143 9.23 -8.45 37.78
CA SER A 143 8.11 -9.37 37.72
C SER A 143 8.51 -10.83 37.46
N ASP A 144 9.80 -11.11 37.18
CA ASP A 144 10.29 -12.47 36.99
C ASP A 144 10.26 -13.22 38.34
N PRO A 145 9.46 -14.30 38.46
CA PRO A 145 9.34 -15.07 39.69
C PRO A 145 10.67 -15.72 40.15
N PHE A 146 11.69 -15.76 39.30
CA PHE A 146 13.03 -16.25 39.62
C PHE A 146 14.04 -15.16 40.00
N PHE A 147 13.70 -13.87 39.87
CA PHE A 147 14.61 -12.74 40.13
C PHE A 147 15.17 -12.73 41.57
N ARG A 148 14.36 -13.15 42.55
CA ARG A 148 14.78 -13.21 43.97
C ARG A 148 15.68 -14.40 44.31
N VAL A 149 15.84 -15.38 43.43
CA VAL A 149 16.62 -16.60 43.71
C VAL A 149 18.13 -16.38 43.46
N GLN A 150 18.51 -15.34 42.72
CA GLN A 150 19.91 -15.05 42.38
C GLN A 150 20.57 -13.96 43.21
N ALA A 151 19.92 -13.42 44.25
CA ALA A 151 20.59 -12.53 45.19
C ALA A 151 21.68 -13.33 45.95
N PRO A 152 22.96 -12.91 45.93
CA PRO A 152 24.01 -13.63 46.63
C PRO A 152 23.68 -13.67 48.12
N ARG A 153 23.65 -14.88 48.70
CA ARG A 153 23.62 -15.06 50.15
C ARG A 153 24.84 -14.33 50.71
N ALA A 154 24.61 -13.28 51.48
CA ALA A 154 25.65 -12.66 52.28
C ALA A 154 26.29 -13.75 53.15
N LEU A 155 27.56 -14.04 52.90
CA LEU A 155 28.37 -14.89 53.76
C LEU A 155 28.52 -14.14 55.09
N GLY A 156 27.85 -14.65 56.12
CA GLY A 156 28.13 -14.25 57.49
C GLY A 156 29.52 -14.73 57.90
N GLY A 157 30.33 -13.77 58.35
CA GLY A 157 31.59 -13.93 59.05
C GLY A 157 31.75 -12.73 59.97
#